data_AF-A0A3P7IXX9-F1
#
_entry.id   AF-A0A3P7IXX9-F1
#
_cell.length_a   1.000
_cell.length_b   1.000
_cell.length_c   1.000
_cell.angle_alpha   90.00
_cell.angle_beta   90.00
_cell.angle_gamma   90.00
#
_symmetry.space_group_name_H-M   'P 1'
#
loop_
_entity.id
_entity.type
_entity.pdbx_description
1 polymer ?
#
loop_
_entity_poly.entity_id
_entity_poly.type
_entity_poly.pdbx_seq_one_letter_code
_entity_poly.pdbx_strand_id
1 'polypeptide(L)'
;MSDRLCIASNEKNQTLISDTDIMSCCGWFCGDGCDGGYAMSAWSHVIRKGACTGGSYGQRNVCKPYPFRPCGHHTKHPIYEQCPKERQSTPKCSSKCSPEYNKTYKEDLIHAKKAHYLETSETEIQKEIMANGPVQATFKAYTDFLTYEKGIYKVNIIFCSLRNFP
;
A
#
# COMPACT_ATOMS: atom_id res chain seq x y z
N MET A 1 -0.26 2.77 7.26
CA MET A 1 0.74 2.72 8.37
C MET A 1 1.25 4.11 8.70
N SER A 2 1.71 4.88 7.71
CA SER A 2 2.21 6.26 7.87
C SER A 2 1.25 7.17 8.63
N ASP A 3 -0.06 7.13 8.32
CA ASP A 3 -1.05 7.96 9.02
C ASP A 3 -1.08 7.66 10.53
N ARG A 4 -1.04 6.38 10.89
CA ARG A 4 -1.01 5.96 12.30
C ARG A 4 0.31 6.32 12.98
N LEU A 5 1.43 6.36 12.25
CA LEU A 5 2.69 6.87 12.78
C LEU A 5 2.58 8.35 13.14
N CYS A 6 1.97 9.15 12.27
CA CYS A 6 1.68 10.56 12.52
C CYS A 6 0.76 10.74 13.73
N ILE A 7 -0.40 10.09 13.74
CA ILE A 7 -1.41 10.19 14.81
C ILE A 7 -0.81 9.74 16.15
N ALA A 8 -0.20 8.56 16.21
CA ALA A 8 0.32 8.01 17.46
C ALA A 8 1.56 8.76 17.99
N SER A 9 2.21 9.56 17.15
CA SER A 9 3.32 10.44 17.56
C SER A 9 2.88 11.85 17.94
N ASN A 10 1.57 12.12 17.97
CA ASN A 10 1.02 13.47 18.13
C ASN A 10 1.62 14.43 17.09
N GLU A 11 1.57 14.03 15.82
CA GLU A 11 2.01 14.79 14.64
C GLU A 11 3.53 15.04 14.56
N LYS A 12 4.32 14.51 15.51
CA LYS A 12 5.78 14.69 15.52
C LYS A 12 6.49 13.91 14.42
N ASN A 13 5.88 12.85 13.89
CA ASN A 13 6.47 12.02 12.84
C ASN A 13 5.49 11.82 11.68
N GLN A 14 5.64 12.67 10.67
CA GLN A 14 4.82 12.65 9.45
C GLN A 14 5.48 11.87 8.30
N THR A 15 6.37 10.93 8.63
CA THR A 15 7.14 10.23 7.63
C THR A 15 6.32 9.18 6.89
N LEU A 16 6.50 9.11 5.57
CA LEU A 16 5.95 8.03 4.76
C LEU A 16 6.81 6.77 4.91
N ILE A 17 6.16 5.65 5.25
CA ILE A 17 6.80 4.33 5.25
C ILE A 17 6.89 3.83 3.81
N SER A 18 8.01 3.20 3.45
CA SER A 18 8.28 2.77 2.07
C SER A 18 7.46 1.55 1.66
N ASP A 19 6.56 1.76 0.69
CA ASP A 19 5.89 0.66 0.00
C ASP A 19 6.90 -0.25 -0.71
N THR A 20 7.96 0.32 -1.29
CA THR A 20 9.04 -0.42 -1.94
C THR A 20 9.72 -1.39 -0.99
N ASP A 21 9.98 -0.95 0.24
CA ASP A 21 10.68 -1.77 1.22
C ASP A 21 9.83 -2.97 1.63
N ILE A 22 8.58 -2.73 2.00
CA ILE A 22 7.64 -3.79 2.37
C ILE A 22 7.44 -4.77 1.21
N MET A 23 7.18 -4.25 0.00
CA MET A 23 6.93 -5.05 -1.20
C MET A 23 8.12 -5.93 -1.60
N SER A 24 9.35 -5.38 -1.57
CA SER A 24 10.54 -6.09 -2.04
C SER A 24 11.20 -6.97 -0.97
N CYS A 25 11.17 -6.57 0.31
CA CYS A 25 11.93 -7.20 1.37
C CYS A 25 11.12 -8.10 2.31
N CYS A 26 9.79 -8.09 2.22
CA CYS A 26 9.00 -9.08 2.96
C CYS A 26 9.12 -10.50 2.40
N GLY A 27 9.30 -10.61 1.08
CA GLY A 27 9.38 -11.89 0.36
C GLY A 27 8.12 -12.74 0.53
N TRP A 28 8.29 -14.06 0.43
CA TRP A 28 7.21 -15.05 0.43
C TRP A 28 6.25 -14.96 1.62
N PHE A 29 6.70 -14.39 2.75
CA PHE A 29 5.84 -14.19 3.93
C PHE A 29 4.67 -13.25 3.63
N CYS A 30 4.86 -12.26 2.75
CA CYS A 30 3.81 -11.35 2.31
C CYS A 30 3.16 -11.76 0.98
N GLY A 31 3.60 -12.82 0.33
CA GLY A 31 3.17 -13.22 -1.02
C GLY A 31 4.25 -12.95 -2.07
N ASP A 32 3.82 -12.53 -3.26
CA ASP A 32 4.64 -12.49 -4.48
C ASP A 32 4.90 -11.06 -5.00
N GLY A 33 4.88 -10.08 -4.10
CA GLY A 33 5.20 -8.68 -4.43
C GLY A 33 4.22 -8.07 -5.42
N CYS A 34 4.69 -7.71 -6.62
CA CYS A 34 3.89 -7.14 -7.70
C CYS A 34 2.81 -8.10 -8.24
N ASP A 35 2.89 -9.39 -7.93
CA ASP A 35 1.89 -10.39 -8.32
C ASP A 35 0.78 -10.60 -7.28
N GLY A 36 0.88 -9.92 -6.12
CA GLY A 36 -0.13 -9.94 -5.06
C GLY A 36 0.46 -10.28 -3.70
N GLY A 37 -0.34 -10.06 -2.64
CA GLY A 37 0.13 -10.31 -1.29
C GLY A 37 -0.94 -10.23 -0.20
N TYR A 38 -0.50 -10.48 1.03
CA TYR A 38 -1.34 -10.58 2.22
C TYR A 38 -1.18 -9.36 3.12
N ALA A 39 -2.26 -8.59 3.29
CA ALA A 39 -2.27 -7.36 4.07
C ALA A 39 -1.75 -7.56 5.51
N MET A 40 -2.23 -8.58 6.22
CA MET A 40 -1.83 -8.82 7.61
C MET A 40 -0.37 -9.25 7.76
N SER A 41 0.17 -9.96 6.77
CA SER A 41 1.60 -10.31 6.74
C SER A 41 2.48 -9.08 6.57
N ALA A 42 2.05 -8.07 5.79
CA ALA A 42 2.78 -6.80 5.68
C ALA A 42 2.88 -6.09 7.03
N TRP A 43 1.79 -6.02 7.80
CA TRP A 43 1.83 -5.50 9.17
C TRP A 43 2.76 -6.31 10.07
N SER A 44 2.69 -7.64 10.00
CA SER A 44 3.54 -8.54 10.78
C SER A 44 5.02 -8.40 10.41
N HIS A 45 5.33 -8.14 9.14
CA HIS A 45 6.68 -7.84 8.68
C HIS A 45 7.19 -6.54 9.29
N VAL A 46 6.42 -5.46 9.23
CA VAL A 46 6.83 -4.16 9.79
C VAL A 46 6.96 -4.21 11.31
N ILE A 47 6.20 -5.06 12.02
CA ILE A 47 6.44 -5.33 13.44
C ILE A 47 7.82 -6.00 13.63
N ARG A 48 8.06 -7.11 12.94
CA ARG A 48 9.20 -8.00 13.19
C ARG A 48 10.53 -7.48 12.63
N LYS A 49 10.50 -6.81 11.49
CA LYS A 49 11.68 -6.40 10.70
C LYS A 49 11.77 -4.89 10.49
N GLY A 50 10.67 -4.18 10.69
CA GLY A 50 10.58 -2.75 10.36
C GLY A 50 10.43 -2.53 8.86
N ALA A 51 10.16 -1.28 8.50
CA ALA A 51 10.29 -0.79 7.13
C ALA A 51 10.88 0.62 7.15
N CYS A 52 11.75 0.93 6.19
CA CYS A 52 12.38 2.24 6.09
C CYS A 52 11.42 3.31 5.55
N THR A 53 11.90 4.55 5.53
CA THR A 53 11.15 5.67 4.95
C THR A 53 11.11 5.59 3.43
N GLY A 54 10.02 6.07 2.86
CA GLY A 54 9.83 6.09 1.42
C GLY A 54 9.02 7.28 0.97
N GLY A 55 8.48 7.17 -0.24
CA GLY A 55 7.76 8.26 -0.88
C GLY A 55 7.41 7.91 -2.31
N SER A 56 6.87 8.90 -3.02
CA SER A 56 6.48 8.75 -4.42
C SER A 56 7.69 8.48 -5.32
N TYR A 57 7.43 8.01 -6.53
CA TYR A 57 8.46 7.89 -7.56
C TYR A 57 9.24 9.20 -7.75
N GLY A 58 10.57 9.09 -7.74
CA GLY A 58 11.48 10.24 -7.89
C GLY A 58 11.57 11.16 -6.66
N GLN A 59 10.87 10.85 -5.56
CA GLN A 59 10.98 11.64 -4.34
C GLN A 59 12.40 11.53 -3.75
N ARG A 60 12.98 12.69 -3.44
CA ARG A 60 14.29 12.81 -2.79
C ARG A 60 14.14 12.85 -1.27
N ASN A 61 15.26 12.76 -0.56
CA ASN A 61 15.32 12.83 0.91
C ASN A 61 14.47 11.77 1.63
N VAL A 62 14.35 10.59 1.02
CA VAL A 62 13.70 9.40 1.61
C VAL A 62 14.60 8.19 1.36
N CYS A 63 14.53 7.17 2.21
CA CYS A 63 15.41 6.01 2.05
C CYS A 63 15.12 5.25 0.75
N LYS A 64 13.86 4.87 0.52
CA LYS A 64 13.43 4.12 -0.67
C LYS A 64 12.15 4.71 -1.29
N PRO A 65 12.25 5.56 -2.32
CA PRO A 65 11.09 6.00 -3.07
C PRO A 65 10.46 4.84 -3.85
N TYR A 66 9.22 5.03 -4.30
CA TYR A 66 8.53 4.06 -5.14
C TYR A 66 9.26 3.87 -6.47
N PRO A 67 9.48 2.63 -6.96
CA PRO A 67 10.36 2.36 -8.09
C PRO A 67 9.68 2.60 -9.45
N PHE A 68 8.35 2.65 -9.48
CA PHE A 68 7.59 2.69 -10.72
C PHE A 68 6.99 4.07 -10.96
N ARG A 69 7.10 4.57 -12.20
CA ARG A 69 6.53 5.85 -12.58
C ARG A 69 4.99 5.79 -12.48
N PRO A 70 4.31 6.84 -11.96
CA PRO A 70 2.86 6.92 -11.98
C PRO A 70 2.30 6.84 -13.40
N CYS A 71 1.17 6.15 -13.57
CA CYS A 71 0.50 5.99 -14.85
C CYS A 71 -1.02 5.87 -14.66
N GLY A 72 -1.79 6.10 -15.74
CA GLY A 72 -3.25 6.02 -15.73
C GLY A 72 -3.79 4.79 -16.46
N HIS A 73 -4.74 4.08 -15.84
CA HIS A 73 -5.45 2.97 -16.48
C HIS A 73 -6.75 3.39 -17.20
N HIS A 74 -7.45 4.43 -16.74
CA HIS A 74 -8.86 4.71 -17.14
C HIS A 74 -9.17 6.10 -17.69
N THR A 75 -8.18 6.89 -18.11
CA THR A 75 -8.47 8.25 -18.60
C THR A 75 -7.40 8.78 -19.54
N LYS A 76 -7.82 9.62 -20.50
CA LYS A 76 -6.99 10.65 -21.15
C LYS A 76 -6.60 11.72 -20.12
N HIS A 77 -5.98 11.31 -19.01
CA HIS A 77 -5.57 12.24 -17.97
C HIS A 77 -4.41 13.08 -18.52
N PRO A 78 -4.46 14.41 -18.45
CA PRO A 78 -3.44 15.26 -19.07
C PRO A 78 -2.05 15.08 -18.45
N ILE A 79 -1.97 14.53 -17.24
CA ILE A 79 -0.74 14.42 -16.45
C ILE A 79 -0.14 13.00 -16.47
N TYR A 80 -0.96 11.96 -16.62
CA TYR A 80 -0.47 10.58 -16.48
C TYR A 80 -0.45 9.89 -17.84
N GLU A 81 0.74 9.40 -18.20
CA GLU A 81 0.92 8.53 -19.36
C GLU A 81 0.15 7.20 -19.19
N GLN A 82 -0.08 6.53 -20.31
CA GLN A 82 -0.70 5.21 -20.32
C GLN A 82 0.17 4.21 -19.53
N CYS A 83 -0.46 3.41 -18.67
CA CYS A 83 0.27 2.36 -17.97
C CYS A 83 0.89 1.33 -18.93
N PRO A 84 2.08 0.79 -18.61
CA PRO A 84 2.67 -0.31 -19.35
C PRO A 84 1.68 -1.47 -19.48
N LYS A 85 1.64 -2.10 -20.66
CA LYS A 85 0.80 -3.31 -20.87
C LYS A 85 1.34 -4.50 -20.10
N GLU A 86 2.66 -4.56 -19.96
CA GLU A 86 3.34 -5.62 -19.23
C GLU A 86 3.41 -5.29 -17.74
N ARG A 87 3.22 -6.32 -16.93
CA ARG A 87 3.37 -6.22 -15.48
C ARG A 87 4.84 -5.97 -15.15
N GLN A 88 5.10 -5.01 -14.28
CA GLN A 88 6.45 -4.74 -13.82
C GLN A 88 6.85 -5.78 -12.77
N SER A 89 8.09 -6.29 -12.88
CA SER A 89 8.62 -7.27 -11.94
C SER A 89 8.90 -6.65 -10.57
N THR A 90 8.67 -7.41 -9.51
CA THR A 90 9.06 -7.04 -8.14
C THR A 90 10.55 -6.71 -8.09
N PRO A 91 10.95 -5.50 -7.63
CA PRO A 91 12.35 -5.15 -7.46
C PRO A 91 13.02 -6.08 -6.44
N LYS A 92 14.33 -6.31 -6.61
CA LYS A 92 15.10 -7.07 -5.63
C LYS A 92 15.16 -6.32 -4.30
N CYS A 93 14.98 -7.04 -3.19
CA CYS A 93 15.24 -6.49 -1.87
C CYS A 93 16.69 -5.99 -1.77
N SER A 94 16.86 -4.78 -1.24
CA SER A 94 18.16 -4.19 -0.97
C SER A 94 18.14 -3.52 0.39
N SER A 95 18.99 -3.93 1.33
CA SER A 95 19.10 -3.28 2.65
C SER A 95 19.95 -2.00 2.60
N LYS A 96 19.72 -1.14 1.60
CA LYS A 96 20.40 0.13 1.37
C LYS A 96 19.39 1.21 1.02
N CYS A 97 19.66 2.42 1.49
CA CYS A 97 18.93 3.62 1.10
C CYS A 97 19.51 4.23 -0.19
N SER A 98 18.76 5.16 -0.77
CA SER A 98 19.22 6.00 -1.88
C SER A 98 20.51 6.75 -1.48
N PRO A 99 21.49 6.92 -2.39
CA PRO A 99 22.80 7.49 -2.05
C PRO A 99 22.76 8.91 -1.43
N GLU A 100 21.77 9.71 -1.82
CA GLU A 100 21.57 11.08 -1.33
C GLU A 100 20.91 11.14 0.05
N TYR A 101 20.55 10.00 0.63
CA TYR A 101 19.84 9.94 1.91
C TYR A 101 20.82 9.87 3.10
N ASN A 102 20.58 10.71 4.11
CA ASN A 102 21.52 10.95 5.21
C ASN A 102 21.60 9.84 6.27
N LYS A 103 20.69 8.87 6.26
CA LYS A 103 20.68 7.76 7.23
C LYS A 103 20.95 6.44 6.54
N THR A 104 21.56 5.51 7.26
CA THR A 104 21.67 4.13 6.81
C THR A 104 20.30 3.43 6.86
N TYR A 105 20.15 2.35 6.09
CA TYR A 105 18.92 1.55 6.10
C TYR A 105 18.49 1.11 7.49
N LYS A 106 19.43 0.69 8.35
CA LYS A 106 19.14 0.21 9.70
C LYS A 106 18.67 1.32 10.64
N GLU A 107 19.25 2.51 10.53
CA GLU A 107 18.88 3.68 11.36
C GLU A 107 17.51 4.25 10.99
N ASP A 108 17.02 3.92 9.79
CA ASP A 108 15.78 4.45 9.26
C ASP A 108 14.58 3.50 9.39
N LEU A 109 14.78 2.33 10.01
CA LEU A 109 13.71 1.35 10.20
C LEU A 109 12.65 1.85 11.20
N ILE A 110 11.41 1.86 10.74
CA ILE A 110 10.23 2.16 11.55
C ILE A 110 9.52 0.85 11.85
N HIS A 111 9.26 0.60 13.14
CA HIS A 111 8.59 -0.61 13.61
C HIS A 111 7.17 -0.31 14.07
N ALA A 112 6.22 -1.13 13.61
CA ALA A 112 4.88 -1.15 14.18
C ALA A 112 4.91 -1.90 15.52
N LYS A 113 4.09 -1.46 16.49
CA LYS A 113 4.02 -2.11 17.82
C LYS A 113 3.14 -3.36 17.83
N LYS A 114 1.97 -3.27 17.18
CA LYS A 114 0.96 -4.33 17.14
C LYS A 114 0.14 -4.23 15.87
N ALA A 115 -0.43 -5.35 15.46
CA ALA A 115 -1.43 -5.42 14.41
C ALA A 115 -2.40 -6.57 14.74
N HIS A 116 -3.66 -6.39 14.41
CA HIS A 116 -4.73 -7.33 14.71
C HIS A 116 -5.82 -7.21 13.66
N TYR A 117 -6.61 -8.26 13.52
CA TYR A 117 -7.86 -8.21 12.76
C TYR A 117 -8.93 -7.49 13.58
N LEU A 118 -9.72 -6.67 12.90
CA LEU A 118 -10.94 -6.10 13.45
C LEU A 118 -12.08 -7.09 13.25
N GLU A 119 -13.03 -7.07 14.18
CA GLU A 119 -14.29 -7.76 14.00
C GLU A 119 -15.04 -7.18 12.78
N THR A 120 -15.83 -8.01 12.11
CA THR A 120 -16.67 -7.62 10.99
C THR A 120 -17.93 -6.89 11.47
N SER A 121 -17.74 -5.84 12.25
CA SER A 121 -18.76 -4.98 12.83
C SER A 121 -18.52 -3.54 12.42
N GLU A 122 -19.51 -2.91 11.78
CA GLU A 122 -19.44 -1.51 11.36
C GLU A 122 -19.09 -0.59 12.53
N THR A 123 -19.77 -0.78 13.67
CA THR A 123 -19.55 0.00 14.88
C THR A 123 -18.13 -0.12 15.40
N GLU A 124 -17.55 -1.33 15.41
CA GLU A 124 -16.19 -1.53 15.91
C GLU A 124 -15.14 -0.96 14.94
N ILE A 125 -15.38 -1.07 13.63
CA ILE A 125 -14.52 -0.45 12.61
C ILE A 125 -14.56 1.09 12.74
N GLN A 126 -15.74 1.68 12.92
CA GLN A 126 -15.89 3.12 13.14
C GLN A 126 -15.15 3.58 14.40
N LYS A 127 -15.31 2.87 15.53
CA LYS A 127 -14.59 3.17 16.78
C LYS A 127 -13.08 3.10 16.58
N GLU A 128 -12.58 2.06 15.91
CA GLU A 128 -11.15 1.91 15.65
C GLU A 128 -10.58 3.04 14.78
N ILE A 129 -11.31 3.44 13.73
CA ILE A 129 -10.89 4.55 12.86
C ILE A 129 -10.87 5.87 13.63
N MET A 130 -11.93 6.16 14.40
CA MET A 130 -12.02 7.41 15.18
C MET A 130 -10.94 7.50 16.27
N ALA A 131 -10.64 6.40 16.94
CA ALA A 131 -9.69 6.39 18.06
C ALA A 131 -8.23 6.32 17.59
N ASN A 132 -7.94 5.52 16.55
CA ASN A 132 -6.57 5.15 16.19
C ASN A 132 -6.18 5.53 14.75
N GLY A 133 -7.10 6.11 13.97
CA GLY A 133 -6.88 6.52 12.59
C GLY A 133 -7.10 5.40 11.56
N PRO A 134 -6.75 5.66 10.29
CA PRO A 134 -7.07 4.80 9.17
C PRO A 134 -6.69 3.33 9.35
N VAL A 135 -7.54 2.44 8.85
CA VAL A 135 -7.36 0.98 8.85
C VAL A 135 -7.19 0.47 7.42
N GLN A 136 -6.61 -0.72 7.27
CA GLN A 136 -6.50 -1.38 5.96
C GLN A 136 -7.63 -2.39 5.79
N ALA A 137 -8.33 -2.32 4.67
CA ALA A 137 -9.36 -3.28 4.28
C ALA A 137 -9.02 -3.90 2.91
N THR A 138 -9.62 -5.05 2.62
CA THR A 138 -9.59 -5.66 1.29
C THR A 138 -11.03 -5.90 0.85
N PHE A 139 -11.29 -5.80 -0.45
CA PHE A 139 -12.60 -6.06 -1.02
C PHE A 139 -12.43 -6.71 -2.39
N LYS A 140 -13.47 -7.41 -2.86
CA LYS A 140 -13.48 -8.02 -4.19
C LYS A 140 -13.82 -6.95 -5.23
N ALA A 141 -12.86 -6.61 -6.08
CA ALA A 141 -13.07 -5.71 -7.20
C ALA A 141 -13.75 -6.45 -8.36
N TYR A 142 -14.76 -5.82 -8.95
CA TYR A 142 -15.47 -6.27 -10.14
C TYR A 142 -15.23 -5.29 -11.29
N THR A 143 -15.54 -5.68 -12.53
CA THR A 143 -15.22 -4.87 -13.73
C THR A 143 -15.94 -3.52 -13.76
N ASP A 144 -17.11 -3.41 -13.13
CA ASP A 144 -17.87 -2.16 -12.98
C ASP A 144 -17.19 -1.15 -12.03
N PHE A 145 -16.38 -1.63 -11.08
CA PHE A 145 -15.57 -0.76 -10.21
C PHE A 145 -14.53 0.03 -11.01
N LEU A 146 -14.01 -0.52 -12.12
CA LEU A 146 -13.01 0.14 -12.95
C LEU A 146 -13.54 1.41 -13.65
N THR A 147 -14.86 1.55 -13.75
CA THR A 147 -15.55 2.70 -14.35
C THR A 147 -16.26 3.57 -13.31
N TYR A 148 -16.01 3.35 -12.02
CA TYR A 148 -16.62 4.14 -10.95
C TYR A 148 -16.04 5.56 -10.90
N GLU A 149 -16.90 6.59 -10.90
CA GLU A 149 -16.48 8.00 -10.86
C GLU A 149 -16.98 8.76 -9.61
N LYS A 150 -18.21 8.53 -9.15
CA LYS A 150 -18.81 9.26 -8.02
C LYS A 150 -19.96 8.50 -7.36
N GLY A 151 -20.27 8.84 -6.11
CA GLY A 151 -21.43 8.32 -5.36
C GLY A 151 -21.05 7.30 -4.28
N ILE A 152 -21.91 6.29 -4.09
CA ILE A 152 -21.64 5.14 -3.23
C ILE A 152 -21.56 3.92 -4.13
N TYR A 153 -20.37 3.31 -4.24
CA TYR A 153 -20.19 2.11 -5.04
C TYR A 153 -20.94 0.91 -4.46
N LYS A 154 -21.67 0.20 -5.31
CA LYS A 154 -22.29 -1.09 -5.03
C LYS A 154 -22.18 -1.95 -6.29
N VAL A 155 -21.71 -3.19 -6.14
CA VAL A 155 -21.56 -4.12 -7.27
C VAL A 155 -22.88 -4.31 -8.01
N ASN A 156 -22.83 -4.20 -9.34
CA ASN A 156 -23.96 -4.47 -10.21
C ASN A 156 -24.00 -5.96 -10.58
N ILE A 157 -24.83 -6.72 -9.85
CA ILE A 157 -24.92 -8.19 -9.97
C ILE A 157 -25.58 -8.63 -11.30
N ILE A 158 -26.22 -7.73 -12.05
CA ILE A 158 -26.91 -8.06 -13.31
C ILE A 158 -25.94 -8.65 -14.35
N PHE A 159 -24.68 -8.22 -14.37
CA PHE A 159 -23.67 -8.75 -15.29
C PHE A 159 -23.10 -10.12 -14.90
N CYS A 160 -23.41 -10.64 -13.71
CA CYS A 160 -22.87 -11.92 -13.24
C CYS A 160 -23.58 -13.13 -13.86
N SER A 161 -24.78 -12.96 -14.45
CA SER A 161 -25.60 -14.07 -15.00
C SER A 161 -25.46 -14.28 -16.52
N LEU A 162 -24.62 -13.52 -17.22
CA LEU A 162 -24.56 -13.55 -18.70
C LEU A 162 -23.17 -13.85 -19.30
N ARG A 163 -22.20 -14.29 -18.51
CA ARG A 163 -20.91 -14.77 -19.05
C ARG A 163 -20.61 -16.18 -18.56
N ASN A 164 -21.25 -17.15 -19.20
CA ASN A 164 -20.59 -18.43 -19.45
C ASN A 164 -19.37 -18.11 -20.31
N PHE A 165 -18.17 -18.20 -19.73
CA PHE A 165 -16.95 -18.25 -20.52
C PHE A 165 -16.85 -19.64 -21.18
N PRO A 166 -16.45 -19.74 -22.45
CA PRO A 166 -16.13 -21.01 -23.11
C PRO A 166 -14.87 -21.66 -22.51
#